data_AF-A0A1I5R2D1-F1
#
_entry.id   AF-A0A1I5R2D1-F1
#
_cell.length_a   1.000
_cell.length_b   1.000
_cell.length_c   1.000
_cell.angle_alpha   90.00
_cell.angle_beta   90.00
_cell.angle_gamma   90.00
#
_symmetry.space_group_name_H-M   'P 1'
#
loop_
_entity.id
_entity.type
_entity.pdbx_description
1 polymer ?
#
loop_
_entity_poly.entity_id
_entity_poly.type
_entity_poly.pdbx_seq_one_letter_code
_entity_poly.pdbx_strand_id
1 'polypeptide(L)'
;MADSDDALERRIAAVERAVDGEAATDRTDPPVDSEDLESRIADLETRVDELDAALQAVRGFLGGVSAVNESVERRADAAVAAVDRLERRLDEDGAPVPTEAHDRVTQSTGDDGGGIETDGGAGDSDGGSPIADPSSNDDADDRQLRDRLRDLQ
;
A
#
# COMPACT_ATOMS: atom_id res chain seq x y z
N MET A 1 38.12 -73.38 -30.64
CA MET A 1 37.59 -72.15 -31.27
C MET A 1 36.06 -72.21 -31.34
N ALA A 2 35.46 -73.26 -31.91
CA ALA A 2 34.00 -73.43 -31.97
C ALA A 2 33.25 -73.32 -30.61
N ASP A 3 33.77 -73.91 -29.53
CA ASP A 3 33.12 -73.83 -28.20
C ASP A 3 33.05 -72.40 -27.61
N SER A 4 33.99 -71.52 -27.99
CA SER A 4 34.00 -70.13 -27.53
C SER A 4 32.99 -69.28 -28.31
N ASP A 5 32.79 -69.57 -29.59
CA ASP A 5 31.81 -68.90 -30.43
C ASP A 5 30.39 -69.29 -30.01
N ASP A 6 30.14 -70.59 -29.76
CA ASP A 6 28.86 -71.07 -29.22
C ASP A 6 28.55 -70.47 -27.84
N ALA A 7 29.57 -70.28 -27.00
CA ALA A 7 29.41 -69.65 -25.70
C ALA A 7 29.12 -68.15 -25.80
N LEU A 8 29.69 -67.48 -26.81
CA LEU A 8 29.44 -66.07 -27.09
C LEU A 8 28.02 -65.87 -27.66
N GLU A 9 27.59 -66.69 -28.61
CA GLU A 9 26.23 -66.67 -29.16
C GLU A 9 25.18 -66.89 -28.07
N ARG A 10 25.41 -67.84 -27.15
CA ARG A 10 24.52 -68.03 -25.99
C ARG A 10 24.46 -66.81 -25.08
N ARG A 11 25.58 -66.10 -24.87
CA ARG A 11 25.58 -64.86 -24.08
C ARG A 11 24.90 -63.72 -24.81
N ILE A 12 25.10 -63.58 -26.12
CA ILE A 12 24.44 -62.55 -26.92
C ILE A 12 22.93 -62.79 -26.95
N ALA A 13 22.48 -64.02 -27.20
CA ALA A 13 21.05 -64.36 -27.16
C ALA A 13 20.42 -64.13 -25.77
N ALA A 14 21.17 -64.37 -24.69
CA ALA A 14 20.71 -64.06 -23.33
C ALA A 14 20.65 -62.56 -23.07
N VAL A 15 21.60 -61.78 -23.60
CA VAL A 15 21.61 -60.31 -23.53
C VAL A 15 20.52 -59.72 -24.39
N GLU A 16 20.28 -60.19 -25.60
CA GLU A 16 19.18 -59.76 -26.47
C GLU A 16 17.84 -60.06 -25.82
N ARG A 17 17.66 -61.24 -25.22
CA ARG A 17 16.44 -61.56 -24.47
C ARG A 17 16.28 -60.70 -23.21
N ALA A 18 17.38 -60.36 -22.54
CA ALA A 18 17.34 -59.47 -21.40
C ALA A 18 17.04 -58.03 -21.84
N VAL A 19 17.61 -57.56 -22.95
CA VAL A 19 17.36 -56.21 -23.48
C VAL A 19 15.94 -56.11 -24.05
N ASP A 20 15.47 -57.08 -24.82
CA ASP A 20 14.09 -57.13 -25.34
C ASP A 20 13.07 -57.36 -24.22
N GLY A 21 13.45 -58.08 -23.15
CA GLY A 21 12.61 -58.33 -21.98
C GLY A 21 12.55 -57.18 -20.98
N GLU A 22 13.65 -56.44 -20.80
CA GLU A 22 13.78 -55.29 -19.88
C GLU A 22 13.34 -53.99 -20.56
N ALA A 23 13.61 -53.80 -21.86
CA ALA A 23 13.13 -52.65 -22.64
C ALA A 23 11.60 -52.66 -22.82
N ALA A 24 10.94 -53.79 -22.56
CA ALA A 24 9.49 -53.87 -22.55
C ALA A 24 8.85 -53.37 -21.24
N THR A 25 9.61 -53.24 -20.14
CA THR A 25 9.02 -52.99 -18.82
C THR A 25 9.63 -51.85 -17.99
N ASP A 26 10.72 -51.22 -18.42
CA ASP A 26 11.24 -50.03 -17.74
C ASP A 26 11.39 -48.84 -18.70
N ARG A 27 10.70 -47.73 -18.40
CA ARG A 27 10.79 -46.41 -19.05
C ARG A 27 9.93 -46.15 -20.28
N THR A 28 8.66 -46.54 -20.22
CA THR A 28 7.61 -45.73 -20.88
C THR A 28 6.59 -45.34 -19.82
N ASP A 29 6.99 -44.45 -18.90
CA ASP A 29 6.00 -43.45 -18.47
C ASP A 29 5.51 -42.86 -19.81
N PRO A 30 4.19 -42.87 -20.11
CA PRO A 30 3.71 -42.27 -21.35
C PRO A 30 4.39 -40.91 -21.49
N PRO A 31 4.92 -40.54 -22.67
CA PRO A 31 5.54 -39.25 -22.83
C PRO A 31 4.53 -38.24 -22.31
N VAL A 32 4.83 -37.61 -21.17
CA VAL A 32 3.95 -36.60 -20.61
C VAL A 32 3.82 -35.60 -21.73
N ASP A 33 2.61 -35.44 -22.28
CA ASP A 33 2.41 -34.71 -23.52
C ASP A 33 2.99 -33.31 -23.30
N SER A 34 4.16 -33.06 -23.88
CA SER A 34 4.92 -31.82 -23.63
C SER A 34 4.09 -30.61 -24.05
N GLU A 35 3.24 -30.81 -25.05
CA GLU A 35 2.23 -29.86 -25.51
C GLU A 35 1.16 -29.55 -24.46
N ASP A 36 0.68 -30.54 -23.67
CA ASP A 36 -0.26 -30.30 -22.56
C ASP A 36 0.42 -29.51 -21.42
N LEU A 37 1.67 -29.85 -21.11
CA LEU A 37 2.47 -29.11 -20.14
C LEU A 37 2.71 -27.67 -20.58
N GLU A 38 3.11 -27.44 -21.83
CA GLU A 38 3.29 -26.10 -22.40
C GLU A 38 1.99 -25.30 -22.39
N SER A 39 0.87 -25.91 -22.79
CA SER A 39 -0.46 -25.30 -22.72
C SER A 39 -0.82 -24.89 -21.28
N ARG A 40 -0.59 -25.77 -20.31
CA ARG A 40 -0.88 -25.48 -18.90
C ARG A 40 0.03 -24.39 -18.33
N ILE A 41 1.29 -24.33 -18.76
CA ILE A 41 2.22 -23.27 -18.36
C ILE A 41 1.74 -21.93 -18.93
N ALA A 42 1.39 -21.87 -20.22
CA ALA A 42 0.88 -20.65 -20.85
C ALA A 42 -0.43 -20.15 -20.19
N ASP A 43 -1.33 -21.07 -19.83
CA ASP A 43 -2.54 -20.75 -19.07
C ASP A 43 -2.22 -20.20 -17.67
N LEU A 44 -1.23 -20.76 -16.99
CA LEU A 44 -0.78 -20.29 -15.67
C LEU A 44 -0.11 -18.93 -15.74
N GLU A 45 0.75 -18.69 -16.74
CA GLU A 45 1.38 -17.39 -16.99
C GLU A 45 0.32 -16.32 -17.23
N THR A 46 -0.68 -16.61 -18.08
CA THR A 46 -1.80 -15.70 -18.32
C THR A 46 -2.57 -15.37 -17.03
N ARG A 47 -2.83 -16.37 -16.17
CA ARG A 47 -3.51 -16.16 -14.88
C ARG A 47 -2.67 -15.36 -13.90
N VAL A 48 -1.35 -15.54 -13.90
CA VAL A 48 -0.43 -14.75 -13.06
C VAL A 48 -0.46 -13.30 -13.51
N ASP A 49 -0.39 -13.03 -14.82
CA ASP A 49 -0.48 -11.67 -15.37
C ASP A 49 -1.82 -11.00 -14.99
N GLU A 50 -2.93 -11.74 -15.06
CA GLU A 50 -4.25 -11.26 -14.64
C GLU A 50 -4.30 -10.95 -13.13
N LEU A 51 -3.71 -11.82 -12.30
CA LEU A 51 -3.62 -11.61 -10.86
C LEU A 51 -2.76 -10.40 -10.51
N ASP A 52 -1.62 -10.19 -11.18
CA ASP A 52 -0.76 -9.04 -10.98
C ASP A 52 -1.48 -7.74 -11.37
N ALA A 53 -2.22 -7.74 -12.48
CA ALA A 53 -3.07 -6.62 -12.85
C ALA A 53 -4.16 -6.34 -11.81
N ALA A 54 -4.83 -7.38 -11.30
CA ALA A 54 -5.84 -7.25 -10.26
C ALA A 54 -5.25 -6.72 -8.94
N LEU A 55 -4.09 -7.22 -8.52
CA LEU A 55 -3.39 -6.74 -7.32
C LEU A 55 -2.97 -5.27 -7.47
N GLN A 56 -2.51 -4.87 -8.65
CA GLN A 56 -2.16 -3.48 -8.91
C GLN A 56 -3.40 -2.57 -8.85
N ALA A 57 -4.55 -3.03 -9.34
CA ALA A 57 -5.81 -2.31 -9.19
C ALA A 57 -6.23 -2.18 -7.71
N VAL A 58 -6.09 -3.24 -6.91
CA VAL A 58 -6.36 -3.20 -5.46
C VAL A 58 -5.42 -2.23 -4.75
N ARG A 59 -4.12 -2.24 -5.07
CA ARG A 59 -3.15 -1.29 -4.51
C ARG A 59 -3.51 0.16 -4.86
N GLY A 60 -3.91 0.41 -6.11
CA GLY A 60 -4.39 1.72 -6.55
C GLY A 60 -5.64 2.17 -5.79
N PHE A 61 -6.61 1.28 -5.61
CA PHE A 61 -7.83 1.55 -4.84
C PHE A 61 -7.52 1.92 -3.39
N LEU A 62 -6.67 1.14 -2.70
CA LEU A 62 -6.28 1.43 -1.31
C LEU A 62 -5.54 2.77 -1.20
N GLY A 63 -4.67 3.09 -2.17
CA GLY A 63 -4.05 4.42 -2.25
C GLY A 63 -5.08 5.54 -2.37
N GLY A 64 -6.11 5.34 -3.19
CA GLY A 64 -7.24 6.27 -3.31
C GLY A 64 -8.01 6.44 -1.99
N VAL A 65 -8.28 5.36 -1.26
CA VAL A 65 -8.95 5.42 0.05
C VAL A 65 -8.11 6.19 1.07
N SER A 66 -6.80 5.94 1.14
CA SER A 66 -5.90 6.69 2.04
C SER A 66 -5.88 8.18 1.71
N ALA A 67 -5.83 8.56 0.43
CA ALA A 67 -5.87 9.95 0.01
C ALA A 67 -7.19 10.65 0.38
N VAL A 68 -8.33 9.94 0.25
CA VAL A 68 -9.63 10.45 0.68
C VAL A 68 -9.67 10.62 2.19
N ASN A 69 -9.16 9.64 2.95
CA ASN A 69 -9.12 9.72 4.42
C ASN A 69 -8.32 10.95 4.88
N GLU A 70 -7.14 11.17 4.32
CA GLU A 70 -6.32 12.35 4.63
C GLU A 70 -7.05 13.65 4.25
N SER A 71 -7.77 13.66 3.12
CA SER A 71 -8.61 14.82 2.75
C SER A 71 -9.76 15.06 3.73
N VAL A 72 -10.35 14.00 4.30
CA VAL A 72 -11.44 14.11 5.28
C VAL A 72 -10.88 14.64 6.61
N GLU A 73 -9.75 14.12 7.06
CA GLU A 73 -9.04 14.59 8.27
C GLU A 73 -8.72 16.09 8.16
N ARG A 74 -8.06 16.51 7.07
CA ARG A 74 -7.76 17.94 6.84
C ARG A 74 -9.02 18.82 6.85
N ARG A 75 -10.13 18.34 6.29
CA ARG A 75 -11.40 19.07 6.28
C ARG A 75 -12.03 19.13 7.66
N ALA A 76 -11.98 18.03 8.42
CA ALA A 76 -12.47 17.97 9.79
C ALA A 76 -11.69 18.92 10.69
N ASP A 77 -10.35 18.91 10.61
CA ASP A 77 -9.48 19.80 11.37
C ASP A 77 -9.77 21.28 11.05
N ALA A 78 -9.95 21.60 9.76
CA ALA A 78 -10.32 22.94 9.34
C ALA A 78 -11.69 23.37 9.87
N ALA A 79 -12.66 22.45 9.90
CA ALA A 79 -13.99 22.72 10.44
C ALA A 79 -13.95 22.97 11.95
N VAL A 80 -13.23 22.12 12.70
CA VAL A 80 -13.02 22.31 14.15
C VAL A 80 -12.37 23.67 14.42
N ALA A 81 -11.27 23.98 13.72
CA ALA A 81 -10.59 25.27 13.88
C ALA A 81 -11.47 26.47 13.52
N ALA A 82 -12.42 26.33 12.58
CA ALA A 82 -13.36 27.38 12.24
C ALA A 82 -14.42 27.58 13.33
N VAL A 83 -14.91 26.49 13.93
CA VAL A 83 -15.83 26.52 15.07
C VAL A 83 -15.15 27.15 16.28
N ASP A 84 -13.93 26.74 16.63
CA ASP A 84 -13.18 27.32 17.76
C ASP A 84 -12.95 28.83 17.61
N ARG A 85 -12.77 29.32 16.37
CA ARG A 85 -12.68 30.76 16.09
C ARG A 85 -14.01 31.46 16.26
N LEU A 86 -15.11 30.81 15.87
CA LEU A 86 -16.45 31.37 16.02
C LEU A 86 -16.86 31.43 17.49
N GLU A 87 -16.58 30.39 18.26
CA GLU A 87 -16.84 30.34 19.71
C GLU A 87 -16.05 31.43 20.44
N ARG A 88 -14.74 31.56 20.18
CA ARG A 88 -13.93 32.64 20.77
C ARG A 88 -14.46 34.04 20.44
N ARG A 89 -14.88 34.27 19.20
CA ARG A 89 -15.49 35.55 18.81
C ARG A 89 -16.80 35.80 19.55
N LEU A 90 -17.61 34.77 19.74
CA LEU A 90 -18.87 34.88 20.48
C LEU A 90 -18.63 35.18 21.97
N ASP A 91 -17.61 34.57 22.58
CA ASP A 91 -17.22 34.85 23.96
C ASP A 91 -16.68 36.28 24.13
N GLU A 92 -15.89 36.77 23.15
CA GLU A 92 -15.40 38.14 23.10
C GLU A 92 -16.54 39.16 22.94
N ASP A 93 -17.50 38.90 22.04
CA ASP A 93 -18.68 39.76 21.80
C ASP A 93 -19.71 39.68 22.94
N GLY A 94 -19.74 38.57 23.69
CA GLY A 94 -20.62 38.31 24.83
C GLY A 94 -20.07 38.74 26.18
N ALA A 95 -18.81 39.18 26.25
CA ALA A 95 -18.21 39.65 27.49
C ALA A 95 -18.95 40.91 28.01
N PRO A 96 -19.46 40.91 29.26
CA PRO A 96 -20.09 42.10 29.82
C PRO A 96 -19.06 43.22 29.89
N VAL A 97 -19.38 44.37 29.27
CA VAL A 97 -18.61 45.61 29.41
C VAL A 97 -18.36 45.82 30.90
N PRO A 98 -17.10 45.95 31.36
CA PRO A 98 -16.83 46.29 32.74
C PRO A 98 -17.43 47.67 32.96
N THR A 99 -18.59 47.72 33.59
CA THR A 99 -19.03 48.95 34.22
C THR A 99 -17.98 49.20 35.29
N GLU A 100 -17.17 50.24 35.08
CA GLU A 100 -16.20 50.74 36.05
C GLU A 100 -16.95 51.04 37.35
N ALA A 101 -17.09 50.03 38.19
CA ALA A 101 -17.53 50.18 39.55
C ALA A 101 -16.39 50.90 40.27
N HIS A 102 -16.60 52.21 40.45
CA HIS A 102 -15.96 52.98 41.50
C HIS A 102 -16.06 52.21 42.82
N ASP A 103 -15.03 51.44 43.16
CA ASP A 103 -14.81 51.03 44.54
C ASP A 103 -13.37 51.34 44.93
N ARG A 104 -13.26 52.49 45.60
CA ARG A 104 -12.06 52.93 46.28
C ARG A 104 -12.06 52.31 47.67
N VAL A 105 -10.89 51.78 48.06
CA VAL A 105 -10.40 51.57 49.45
C VAL A 105 -10.94 50.27 50.06
N THR A 106 -10.12 49.27 50.42
CA THR A 106 -9.04 49.30 51.42
C THR A 106 -7.91 48.27 51.18
N GLN A 107 -6.70 48.67 51.57
CA GLN A 107 -5.53 47.83 51.85
C GLN A 107 -5.83 46.63 52.74
N SER A 108 -5.18 45.48 52.49
CA SER A 108 -4.38 44.80 53.51
C SER A 108 -3.42 43.80 52.87
N THR A 109 -2.15 43.97 53.22
CA THR A 109 -0.98 43.14 52.95
C THR A 109 -1.03 41.79 53.70
N GLY A 110 -0.46 40.76 53.09
CA GLY A 110 -0.16 39.43 53.63
C GLY A 110 0.10 38.51 52.43
N ASP A 111 1.33 38.40 51.91
CA ASP A 111 2.49 37.69 52.46
C ASP A 111 2.29 36.17 52.55
N ASP A 112 3.34 35.47 52.10
CA ASP A 112 3.65 34.03 52.21
C ASP A 112 3.14 32.98 51.19
N GLY A 113 4.12 32.51 50.40
CA GLY A 113 4.35 31.10 50.02
C GLY A 113 3.76 30.64 48.67
N GLY A 114 4.49 30.35 47.59
CA GLY A 114 5.88 29.92 47.43
C GLY A 114 5.96 28.42 47.12
N GLY A 115 5.98 28.04 45.84
CA GLY A 115 6.51 26.75 45.37
C GLY A 115 5.62 25.93 44.42
N ILE A 116 5.74 26.14 43.10
CA ILE A 116 5.44 25.12 42.09
C ILE A 116 6.69 25.00 41.22
N GLU A 117 7.45 23.92 41.42
CA GLU A 117 8.50 23.50 40.49
C GLU A 117 7.88 22.53 39.49
N THR A 118 7.79 22.95 38.22
CA THR A 118 7.58 22.06 37.07
C THR A 118 8.81 22.15 36.18
N ASP A 119 9.63 21.11 36.22
CA ASP A 119 10.76 20.84 35.33
C ASP A 119 10.63 19.37 34.91
N GLY A 120 10.74 18.94 33.65
CA GLY A 120 11.00 19.60 32.39
C GLY A 120 10.83 18.53 31.31
N GLY A 121 10.08 18.85 30.25
CA GLY A 121 9.92 17.99 29.08
C GLY A 121 11.04 18.29 28.08
N ALA A 122 11.89 17.30 27.82
CA ALA A 122 12.82 17.29 26.70
C ALA A 122 12.59 15.99 25.90
N GLY A 123 11.88 16.12 24.79
CA GLY A 123 11.65 15.06 23.80
C GLY A 123 11.96 15.64 22.42
N ASP A 124 13.15 15.28 21.96
CA ASP A 124 13.90 15.74 20.81
C ASP A 124 13.12 15.72 19.48
N SER A 125 13.33 16.76 18.68
CA SER A 125 12.90 16.85 17.29
C SER A 125 14.02 16.33 16.42
N ASP A 126 13.78 15.29 15.60
CA ASP A 126 14.75 14.93 14.57
C ASP A 126 14.09 14.59 13.21
N GLY A 127 14.48 15.40 12.23
CA GLY A 127 14.83 14.99 10.86
C GLY A 127 13.80 14.27 9.98
N GLY A 128 13.04 15.03 9.18
CA GLY A 128 12.36 14.52 7.99
C GLY A 128 12.55 15.44 6.77
N SER A 129 13.43 15.05 5.86
CA SER A 129 13.84 15.75 4.63
C SER A 129 12.69 16.21 3.71
N PRO A 130 12.90 17.24 2.87
CA PRO A 130 11.89 17.76 1.96
C PRO A 130 11.60 16.78 0.81
N ILE A 131 10.32 16.44 0.64
CA ILE A 131 9.81 15.65 -0.47
C ILE A 131 9.79 16.58 -1.71
N ALA A 132 10.42 16.11 -2.78
CA ALA A 132 10.45 16.79 -4.06
C ALA A 132 9.05 16.96 -4.64
N ASP A 133 8.77 18.17 -5.11
CA ASP A 133 7.57 18.60 -5.82
C ASP A 133 7.42 17.84 -7.16
N PRO A 134 6.35 17.05 -7.40
CA PRO A 134 6.02 16.59 -8.74
C PRO A 134 5.24 17.68 -9.45
N SER A 135 5.94 18.36 -10.36
CA SER A 135 5.42 19.32 -11.33
C SER A 135 4.08 18.91 -11.95
N SER A 136 3.12 19.82 -11.84
CA SER A 136 1.98 20.13 -12.72
C SER A 136 1.68 19.17 -13.87
N ASN A 137 0.60 18.39 -13.72
CA ASN A 137 -0.14 17.77 -14.83
C ASN A 137 -1.58 18.32 -14.99
N ASP A 138 -1.93 19.41 -14.30
CA ASP A 138 -3.31 19.94 -14.25
C ASP A 138 -3.82 20.62 -15.53
N ASP A 139 -2.97 20.86 -16.54
CA ASP A 139 -3.39 21.57 -17.77
C ASP A 139 -4.08 20.67 -18.81
N ALA A 140 -3.99 19.35 -18.68
CA ALA A 140 -4.56 18.41 -19.65
C ALA A 140 -6.03 18.07 -19.36
N ASP A 141 -6.41 18.00 -18.08
CA ASP A 141 -7.75 17.59 -17.66
C ASP A 141 -8.78 18.72 -17.84
N ASP A 142 -8.33 19.97 -17.69
CA ASP A 142 -9.18 21.15 -17.81
C ASP A 142 -9.64 21.40 -19.27
N ARG A 143 -8.86 20.92 -20.25
CA ARG A 143 -9.24 20.97 -21.68
C ARG A 143 -10.29 19.92 -22.03
N GLN A 144 -10.18 18.72 -21.46
CA GLN A 144 -11.13 17.64 -21.71
C GLN A 144 -12.52 17.94 -21.13
N LEU A 145 -12.58 18.63 -19.98
CA LEU A 145 -13.83 19.10 -19.38
C LEU A 145 -14.52 20.18 -20.22
N ARG A 146 -13.75 21.11 -20.79
CA ARG A 146 -14.28 22.19 -21.64
C ARG A 146 -14.81 21.68 -22.98
N ASP A 147 -14.17 20.69 -23.58
CA ASP A 147 -14.67 20.07 -24.81
C ASP A 147 -15.98 19.31 -24.56
N ARG A 148 -16.09 18.57 -23.44
CA ARG A 148 -17.34 17.87 -23.09
C ARG A 148 -18.53 18.79 -22.83
N LEU A 149 -18.31 19.99 -22.33
CA LEU A 149 -19.37 20.98 -22.10
C LEU A 149 -19.86 21.65 -23.39
N ARG A 150 -19.05 21.69 -24.45
CA ARG A 150 -19.45 22.21 -25.76
C ARG A 150 -20.38 21.26 -26.53
N ASP A 151 -20.22 19.96 -26.34
CA ASP A 151 -21.06 18.96 -27.04
C ASP A 151 -22.48 18.83 -26.45
N LEU A 152 -22.78 19.53 -25.34
CA LEU A 152 -24.04 19.48 -24.61
C LEU A 152 -24.94 20.71 -24.83
N GLN A 153 -24.55 21.65 -25.68
CA GLN A 153 -25.34 22.83 -26.09
C GLN A 153 -25.62 22.82 -27.59
#